data_AF-A0A447CWA0-F1
#
_entry.id   AF-A0A447CWA0-F1
#
_cell.length_a   1.000
_cell.length_b   1.000
_cell.length_c   1.000
_cell.angle_alpha   90.00
_cell.angle_beta   90.00
_cell.angle_gamma   90.00
#
_symmetry.space_group_name_H-M   'P 1'
#
loop_
_entity.id
_entity.type
_entity.pdbx_description
1 polymer ?
#
loop_
_entity_poly.entity_id
_entity_poly.type
_entity_poly.pdbx_seq_one_letter_code
_entity_poly.pdbx_strand_id
1 'polypeptide(L)'
;MPRPVPVIVRSIGFFAVMLAVVMAPLPVAVTAAVPAAAAPAPAMPDRGDPTADETSAYVAAIGAAETHNRAAIAALTAGDRDGARAAIAAFDEAFGRLLERFGTRVGRVRAEPDAGLSDGVTIMVDVPMRVIAARMMIDFGRPDIAATSLRAVCRHLVALHPAPAAGAATSCDTAPP
;
A
#
# COMPACT_ATOMS: atom_id res chain seq x y z
N MET A 1 -46.85 -3.79 11.29
CA MET A 1 -46.02 -3.65 10.08
C MET A 1 -45.70 -2.17 9.84
N PRO A 2 -44.48 -1.73 10.14
CA PRO A 2 -43.83 -0.61 9.44
C PRO A 2 -42.62 -1.12 8.64
N ARG A 3 -42.48 -0.61 7.42
CA ARG A 3 -41.46 -0.98 6.44
C ARG A 3 -40.08 -0.39 6.78
N PRO A 4 -38.98 -1.04 6.36
CA PRO A 4 -37.62 -0.55 6.58
C PRO A 4 -37.28 0.66 5.69
N VAL A 5 -36.57 1.63 6.27
CA VAL A 5 -35.99 2.81 5.62
C VAL A 5 -34.54 2.47 5.22
N PRO A 6 -34.09 2.82 3.99
CA PRO A 6 -32.72 2.56 3.56
C PRO A 6 -31.72 3.57 4.16
N VAL A 7 -30.64 3.07 4.77
CA VAL A 7 -29.47 3.87 5.13
C VAL A 7 -28.49 3.82 3.96
N ILE A 8 -28.41 4.92 3.24
CA ILE A 8 -27.53 5.14 2.10
C ILE A 8 -26.12 5.49 2.63
N VAL A 9 -25.19 4.57 2.32
CA VAL A 9 -23.79 4.76 1.90
C VAL A 9 -23.24 6.19 2.05
N ARG A 10 -22.29 6.36 2.98
CA ARG A 10 -21.43 7.56 3.11
C ARG A 10 -19.97 7.16 2.89
N SER A 11 -19.60 6.94 1.63
CA SER A 11 -18.20 6.74 1.21
C SER A 11 -17.93 7.53 -0.06
N ILE A 12 -17.79 8.86 0.06
CA ILE A 12 -17.26 9.71 -1.01
C ILE A 12 -16.43 10.80 -0.34
N GLY A 13 -15.12 10.54 -0.20
CA GLY A 13 -14.20 11.50 0.43
C GLY A 13 -12.75 11.40 -0.04
N PHE A 14 -12.46 10.66 -1.13
CA PHE A 14 -11.08 10.47 -1.59
C PHE A 14 -10.85 10.74 -3.09
N PHE A 15 -11.90 10.99 -3.87
CA PHE A 15 -11.80 11.11 -5.34
C PHE A 15 -11.60 12.54 -5.88
N ALA A 16 -11.53 13.57 -5.02
CA ALA A 16 -11.61 14.96 -5.46
C ALA A 16 -10.27 15.68 -5.74
N VAL A 17 -9.11 15.00 -5.65
CA VAL A 17 -7.80 15.70 -5.72
C VAL A 17 -7.06 15.51 -7.07
N MET A 18 -7.61 14.74 -8.01
CA MET A 18 -6.88 14.32 -9.24
C MET A 18 -7.46 14.86 -10.55
N LEU A 19 -8.23 15.97 -10.53
CA LEU A 19 -8.83 16.51 -11.75
C LEU A 19 -8.95 18.04 -11.76
N ALA A 20 -7.83 18.76 -11.75
CA ALA A 20 -7.80 20.19 -12.04
C ALA A 20 -6.43 20.65 -12.60
N VAL A 21 -5.94 20.00 -13.66
CA VAL A 21 -4.79 20.53 -14.44
C VAL A 21 -5.07 20.34 -15.93
N VAL A 22 -6.10 20.97 -16.47
CA VAL A 22 -6.24 21.15 -17.92
C VAL A 22 -7.03 22.44 -18.21
N MET A 23 -6.37 23.36 -18.91
CA MET A 23 -6.92 24.50 -19.67
C MET A 23 -7.45 25.73 -18.90
N ALA A 24 -6.57 26.72 -18.71
CA ALA A 24 -6.98 28.13 -18.66
C ALA A 24 -5.91 29.02 -19.34
N PRO A 25 -6.31 30.04 -20.14
CA PRO A 25 -5.42 30.84 -20.97
C PRO A 25 -4.62 31.87 -20.16
N LEU A 26 -3.38 32.12 -20.60
CA LEU A 26 -2.44 33.10 -20.08
C LEU A 26 -2.97 34.55 -20.19
N PRO A 27 -3.01 35.33 -19.11
CA PRO A 27 -2.94 36.78 -19.19
C PRO A 27 -1.48 37.25 -19.11
N VAL A 28 -1.03 37.98 -20.13
CA VAL A 28 0.20 38.76 -20.12
C VAL A 28 0.03 39.91 -19.13
N ALA A 29 0.68 39.81 -17.97
CA ALA A 29 0.80 40.90 -17.00
C ALA A 29 2.29 41.26 -16.85
N VAL A 30 2.69 42.36 -17.49
CA VAL A 30 3.97 43.03 -17.22
C VAL A 30 3.85 43.67 -15.83
N THR A 31 4.51 43.07 -14.85
CA THR A 31 4.64 43.63 -13.49
C THR A 31 6.12 43.71 -13.13
N ALA A 32 6.52 44.89 -12.64
CA ALA A 32 7.88 45.22 -12.28
C ALA A 32 8.39 44.30 -11.15
N ALA A 33 9.55 43.69 -11.37
CA ALA A 33 10.21 42.83 -10.42
C ALA A 33 10.73 43.66 -9.22
N VAL A 34 10.05 43.52 -8.08
CA VAL A 34 10.62 43.83 -6.76
C VAL A 34 11.24 42.53 -6.25
N PRO A 35 12.55 42.48 -5.91
CA PRO A 35 13.13 41.28 -5.34
C PRO A 35 12.62 41.12 -3.90
N ALA A 36 11.58 40.31 -3.73
CA ALA A 36 11.24 39.75 -2.44
C ALA A 36 12.34 38.76 -2.06
N ALA A 37 13.20 39.14 -1.11
CA ALA A 37 14.15 38.24 -0.48
C ALA A 37 13.37 37.03 0.07
N ALA A 38 13.56 35.87 -0.56
CA ALA A 38 12.99 34.62 -0.10
C ALA A 38 13.57 34.33 1.29
N ALA A 39 12.71 34.43 2.31
CA ALA A 39 13.05 33.94 3.64
C ALA A 39 13.41 32.44 3.51
N PRO A 40 14.52 31.99 4.11
CA PRO A 40 14.88 30.59 4.07
C PRO A 40 13.73 29.77 4.65
N ALA A 41 13.24 28.81 3.87
CA ALA A 41 12.28 27.82 4.35
C ALA A 41 12.84 27.22 5.66
N PRO A 42 12.01 27.07 6.72
CA PRO A 42 12.48 26.43 7.93
C PRO A 42 13.05 25.07 7.56
N ALA A 43 14.32 24.85 7.90
CA ALA A 43 14.97 23.56 7.74
C ALA A 43 14.07 22.53 8.43
N MET A 44 13.51 21.59 7.65
CA MET A 44 12.88 20.42 8.22
C MET A 44 13.90 19.80 9.18
N PRO A 45 13.50 19.43 10.41
CA PRO A 45 14.41 18.75 11.31
C PRO A 45 14.96 17.54 10.56
N ASP A 46 16.28 17.50 10.47
CA ASP A 46 17.02 16.33 10.01
C ASP A 46 16.65 15.20 10.98
N ARG A 47 15.64 14.41 10.59
CA ARG A 47 15.33 13.18 11.30
C ARG A 47 16.50 12.28 10.98
N GLY A 48 17.49 12.30 11.87
CA GLY A 48 18.68 11.47 11.80
C GLY A 48 18.33 10.00 11.55
N ASP A 49 19.35 9.21 11.20
CA ASP A 49 19.17 7.81 10.87
C ASP A 49 18.26 7.09 11.89
N PRO A 50 17.29 6.27 11.40
CA PRO A 50 16.33 5.63 12.27
C PRO A 50 17.04 4.81 13.33
N THR A 51 16.56 4.89 14.56
CA THR A 51 17.10 4.10 15.67
C THR A 51 16.96 2.59 15.39
N ALA A 52 17.76 1.77 16.07
CA ALA A 52 17.66 0.32 15.98
C ALA A 52 16.25 -0.17 16.33
N ASP A 53 15.63 0.42 17.35
CA ASP A 53 14.26 0.11 17.79
C ASP A 53 13.21 0.48 16.74
N GLU A 54 13.36 1.63 16.08
CA GLU A 54 12.47 2.02 14.96
C GLU A 54 12.61 1.09 13.76
N THR A 55 13.83 0.64 13.46
CA THR A 55 14.06 -0.32 12.37
C THR A 55 13.48 -1.68 12.72
N SER A 56 13.60 -2.14 13.97
CA SER A 56 12.96 -3.38 14.44
C SER A 56 11.43 -3.30 14.38
N ALA A 57 10.85 -2.18 14.83
CA ALA A 57 9.42 -1.93 14.76
C ALA A 57 8.89 -1.88 13.32
N TYR A 58 9.66 -1.32 12.40
CA TYR A 58 9.33 -1.30 10.97
C TYR A 58 9.32 -2.72 10.38
N VAL A 59 10.36 -3.52 10.64
CA VAL A 59 10.44 -4.91 10.18
C VAL A 59 9.31 -5.77 10.77
N ALA A 60 8.97 -5.57 12.05
CA ALA A 60 7.86 -6.26 12.69
C ALA A 60 6.50 -5.90 12.05
N ALA A 61 6.30 -4.62 11.69
CA ALA A 61 5.08 -4.18 11.03
C ALA A 61 4.94 -4.77 9.61
N ILE A 62 6.03 -4.87 8.85
CA ILE A 62 6.03 -5.58 7.55
C ILE A 62 5.68 -7.05 7.78
N GLY A 63 6.35 -7.71 8.74
CA GLY A 63 6.12 -9.12 9.06
C GLY A 63 4.67 -9.43 9.40
N ALA A 64 3.99 -8.57 10.16
CA ALA A 64 2.58 -8.74 10.48
C ALA A 64 1.69 -8.71 9.23
N ALA A 65 1.92 -7.77 8.31
CA ALA A 65 1.21 -7.70 7.04
C ALA A 65 1.50 -8.96 6.18
N GLU A 66 2.76 -9.39 6.10
CA GLU A 66 3.14 -10.61 5.38
C GLU A 66 2.45 -11.87 5.94
N THR A 67 2.39 -12.01 7.27
CA THR A 67 1.71 -13.15 7.91
C THR A 67 0.26 -13.25 7.46
N HIS A 68 -0.49 -12.15 7.49
CA HIS A 68 -1.89 -12.15 7.07
C HIS A 68 -2.07 -12.36 5.57
N ASN A 69 -1.19 -11.80 4.74
CA ASN A 69 -1.20 -12.05 3.30
C ASN A 69 -0.95 -13.54 2.98
N ARG A 70 0.05 -14.16 3.61
CA ARG A 70 0.35 -15.59 3.43
C ARG A 70 -0.76 -16.48 3.97
N ALA A 71 -1.39 -16.12 5.08
CA ALA A 71 -2.56 -16.82 5.60
C ALA A 71 -3.73 -16.78 4.60
N ALA A 72 -3.96 -15.65 3.92
CA ALA A 72 -4.97 -15.55 2.88
C ALA A 72 -4.66 -16.46 1.68
N ILE A 73 -3.41 -16.51 1.22
CA ILE A 73 -2.97 -17.41 0.14
C ILE A 73 -3.19 -18.88 0.54
N ALA A 74 -2.83 -19.25 1.76
CA ALA A 74 -2.99 -20.60 2.29
C ALA A 74 -4.47 -21.01 2.33
N ALA A 75 -5.33 -20.13 2.86
CA ALA A 75 -6.77 -20.36 2.91
C ALA A 75 -7.38 -20.55 1.51
N LEU A 76 -6.99 -19.72 0.52
CA LEU A 76 -7.41 -19.91 -0.88
C LEU A 76 -6.96 -21.25 -1.46
N THR A 77 -5.75 -21.69 -1.13
CA THR A 77 -5.20 -22.98 -1.58
C THR A 77 -5.97 -24.15 -0.98
N ALA A 78 -6.41 -24.01 0.28
CA ALA A 78 -7.25 -24.98 0.97
C ALA A 78 -8.73 -24.93 0.54
N GLY A 79 -9.13 -24.00 -0.33
CA GLY A 79 -10.52 -23.78 -0.73
C GLY A 79 -11.37 -23.05 0.31
N ASP A 80 -10.76 -22.56 1.40
CA ASP A 80 -11.42 -21.81 2.47
C ASP A 80 -11.54 -20.32 2.11
N ARG A 81 -12.66 -19.96 1.47
CA ARG A 81 -12.92 -18.58 1.04
C ARG A 81 -13.19 -17.64 2.21
N ASP A 82 -13.82 -18.13 3.28
CA ASP A 82 -14.16 -17.28 4.42
C ASP A 82 -12.92 -17.01 5.27
N GLY A 83 -12.06 -18.01 5.48
CA GLY A 83 -10.73 -17.83 6.06
C GLY A 83 -9.87 -16.87 5.23
N ALA A 84 -9.92 -16.97 3.90
CA ALA A 84 -9.21 -16.04 3.04
C ALA A 84 -9.70 -14.59 3.22
N ARG A 85 -11.02 -14.36 3.27
CA ARG A 85 -11.60 -13.03 3.52
C ARG A 85 -11.19 -12.46 4.88
N ALA A 86 -11.23 -13.28 5.93
CA ALA A 86 -10.82 -12.89 7.27
C ALA A 86 -9.33 -12.50 7.31
N ALA A 87 -8.46 -13.30 6.68
CA ALA A 87 -7.04 -13.01 6.59
C ALA A 87 -6.77 -11.73 5.78
N ILE A 88 -7.50 -11.46 4.70
CA ILE A 88 -7.39 -10.20 3.96
C ILE A 88 -7.85 -9.00 4.80
N ALA A 89 -8.89 -9.14 5.63
CA ALA A 89 -9.30 -8.07 6.54
C ALA A 89 -8.20 -7.75 7.57
N ALA A 90 -7.58 -8.78 8.16
CA ALA A 90 -6.45 -8.60 9.07
C ALA A 90 -5.21 -8.01 8.37
N PHE A 91 -5.00 -8.37 7.09
CA PHE A 91 -3.97 -7.76 6.25
C PHE A 91 -4.18 -6.24 6.11
N ASP A 92 -5.39 -5.80 5.74
CA ASP A 92 -5.68 -4.37 5.56
C ASP A 92 -5.40 -3.59 6.84
N GLU A 93 -5.77 -4.13 7.99
CA GLU A 93 -5.54 -3.51 9.28
C GLU A 93 -4.04 -3.40 9.61
N ALA A 94 -3.28 -4.47 9.35
CA ALA A 94 -1.83 -4.48 9.56
C ALA A 94 -1.10 -3.54 8.60
N PHE A 95 -1.49 -3.53 7.33
CA PHE A 95 -0.90 -2.67 6.31
C PHE A 95 -1.26 -1.19 6.54
N GLY A 96 -2.50 -0.91 6.96
CA GLY A 96 -2.91 0.42 7.40
C GLY A 96 -2.03 0.95 8.52
N ARG A 97 -1.81 0.17 9.58
CA ARG A 97 -0.88 0.54 10.67
C ARG A 97 0.56 0.75 10.20
N LEU A 98 1.04 -0.08 9.27
CA LEU A 98 2.37 0.09 8.66
C LEU A 98 2.48 1.45 7.97
N LEU A 99 1.48 1.83 7.15
CA LEU A 99 1.50 3.10 6.43
C LEU A 99 1.27 4.31 7.33
N GLU A 100 0.40 4.21 8.33
CA GLU A 100 0.17 5.28 9.31
C GLU A 100 1.47 5.66 10.04
N ARG A 101 2.26 4.66 10.44
CA ARG A 101 3.48 4.88 11.22
C ARG A 101 4.73 5.10 10.36
N PHE A 102 4.83 4.41 9.22
CA PHE A 102 6.05 4.35 8.43
C PHE A 102 5.86 4.72 6.95
N GLY A 103 4.72 5.31 6.56
CA GLY A 103 4.41 5.65 5.16
C GLY A 103 5.49 6.50 4.48
N THR A 104 6.11 7.45 5.19
CA THR A 104 7.25 8.21 4.63
C THR A 104 8.47 7.33 4.35
N ARG A 105 8.73 6.29 5.14
CA ARG A 105 9.82 5.34 4.92
C ARG A 105 9.49 4.41 3.75
N VAL A 106 8.26 3.90 3.69
CA VAL A 106 7.76 3.11 2.57
C VAL A 106 7.89 3.89 1.27
N GLY A 107 7.41 5.14 1.21
CA GLY A 107 7.49 5.99 0.01
C GLY A 107 8.90 6.38 -0.44
N ARG A 108 9.92 6.17 0.39
CA ARG A 108 11.33 6.41 0.05
C ARG A 108 12.04 5.17 -0.53
N VAL A 109 11.39 4.01 -0.51
CA VAL A 109 11.93 2.81 -1.19
C VAL A 109 12.10 3.13 -2.66
N ARG A 110 13.33 3.00 -3.17
CA ARG A 110 13.63 3.23 -4.58
C ARG A 110 13.34 1.96 -5.36
N ALA A 111 12.81 2.12 -6.58
CA ALA A 111 12.70 1.02 -7.52
C ALA A 111 14.08 0.45 -7.83
N GLU A 112 14.16 -0.87 -7.92
CA GLU A 112 15.28 -1.57 -8.54
C GLU A 112 14.73 -2.32 -9.76
N PRO A 113 14.78 -1.71 -10.96
CA PRO A 113 14.15 -2.25 -12.16
C PRO A 113 14.67 -3.66 -12.51
N ASP A 114 15.97 -3.90 -12.32
CA ASP A 114 16.62 -5.18 -12.63
C ASP A 114 16.21 -6.31 -11.67
N ALA A 115 15.72 -5.95 -10.47
CA ALA A 115 15.20 -6.89 -9.47
C ALA A 115 13.67 -7.05 -9.55
N GLY A 116 13.01 -6.37 -10.49
CA GLY A 116 11.55 -6.35 -10.59
C GLY A 116 10.85 -5.67 -9.40
N LEU A 117 11.58 -4.82 -8.64
CA LEU A 117 11.08 -4.14 -7.46
C LEU A 117 10.43 -2.81 -7.85
N SER A 118 9.16 -2.64 -7.49
CA SER A 118 8.45 -1.37 -7.64
C SER A 118 8.92 -0.36 -6.59
N ASP A 119 8.93 0.93 -6.94
CA ASP A 119 9.22 1.96 -5.94
C ASP A 119 8.16 2.02 -4.83
N GLY A 120 8.52 2.68 -3.74
CA GLY A 120 7.68 2.83 -2.56
C GLY A 120 6.33 3.49 -2.82
N VAL A 121 6.28 4.44 -3.77
CA VAL A 121 5.03 5.12 -4.17
C VAL A 121 4.10 4.13 -4.86
N THR A 122 4.64 3.32 -5.76
CA THR A 122 3.92 2.26 -6.44
C THR A 122 3.41 1.23 -5.44
N ILE A 123 4.22 0.82 -4.45
CA ILE A 123 3.78 -0.12 -3.40
C ILE A 123 2.57 0.43 -2.63
N MET A 124 2.58 1.70 -2.24
CA MET A 124 1.48 2.33 -1.49
C MET A 124 0.15 2.35 -2.27
N VAL A 125 0.18 2.29 -3.60
CA VAL A 125 -1.02 2.32 -4.46
C VAL A 125 -1.39 0.93 -4.97
N ASP A 126 -0.40 0.17 -5.46
CA ASP A 126 -0.60 -1.12 -6.10
C ASP A 126 -1.01 -2.20 -5.10
N VAL A 127 -0.44 -2.18 -3.87
CA VAL A 127 -0.81 -3.17 -2.84
C VAL A 127 -2.31 -3.09 -2.49
N PRO A 128 -2.89 -1.92 -2.11
CA PRO A 128 -4.32 -1.81 -1.88
C PRO A 128 -5.17 -2.20 -3.09
N MET A 129 -4.77 -1.78 -4.30
CA MET A 129 -5.51 -2.09 -5.53
C MET A 129 -5.55 -3.61 -5.80
N ARG A 130 -4.43 -4.31 -5.62
CA ARG A 130 -4.36 -5.77 -5.77
C ARG A 130 -5.18 -6.50 -4.71
N VAL A 131 -5.25 -5.98 -3.49
CA VAL A 131 -6.08 -6.58 -2.42
C VAL A 131 -7.57 -6.42 -2.72
N ILE A 132 -7.99 -5.24 -3.20
CA ILE A 132 -9.36 -5.01 -3.66
C ILE A 132 -9.69 -5.96 -4.83
N ALA A 133 -8.79 -6.08 -5.80
CA ALA A 133 -8.95 -7.02 -6.92
C ALA A 133 -9.06 -8.47 -6.41
N ALA A 134 -8.22 -8.89 -5.46
CA ALA A 134 -8.28 -10.22 -4.87
C ALA A 134 -9.64 -10.51 -4.22
N ARG A 135 -10.18 -9.57 -3.44
CA ARG A 135 -11.53 -9.70 -2.84
C ARG A 135 -12.61 -9.89 -3.91
N MET A 136 -12.61 -9.03 -4.94
CA MET A 136 -13.56 -9.15 -6.06
C MET A 136 -13.46 -10.53 -6.74
N MET A 137 -12.24 -11.02 -6.97
CA MET A 137 -12.03 -12.33 -7.59
C MET A 137 -12.52 -13.48 -6.70
N ILE A 138 -12.38 -13.39 -5.37
CA ILE A 138 -12.97 -14.37 -4.44
C ILE A 138 -14.50 -14.39 -4.60
N ASP A 139 -15.12 -13.21 -4.63
CA ASP A 139 -16.58 -13.08 -4.72
C ASP A 139 -17.13 -13.55 -6.08
N PHE A 140 -16.36 -13.37 -7.16
CA PHE A 140 -16.67 -13.93 -8.48
C PHE A 140 -16.32 -15.42 -8.64
N GLY A 141 -15.87 -16.10 -7.58
CA GLY A 141 -15.53 -17.52 -7.65
C GLY A 141 -14.26 -17.82 -8.46
N ARG A 142 -13.34 -16.85 -8.53
CA ARG A 142 -12.01 -16.92 -9.18
C ARG A 142 -10.86 -16.89 -8.15
N PRO A 143 -10.79 -17.86 -7.21
CA PRO A 143 -9.78 -17.87 -6.16
C PRO A 143 -8.35 -18.04 -6.71
N ASP A 144 -8.20 -18.60 -7.91
CA ASP A 144 -6.93 -18.72 -8.65
C ASP A 144 -6.31 -17.35 -8.99
N ILE A 145 -7.15 -16.42 -9.49
CA ILE A 145 -6.72 -15.05 -9.81
C ILE A 145 -6.49 -14.26 -8.52
N ALA A 146 -7.34 -14.47 -7.50
CA ALA A 146 -7.15 -13.85 -6.20
C ALA A 146 -5.78 -14.23 -5.59
N ALA A 147 -5.42 -15.51 -5.62
CA ALA A 147 -4.13 -15.99 -5.16
C ALA A 147 -2.97 -15.34 -5.93
N THR A 148 -3.06 -15.24 -7.26
CA THR A 148 -2.05 -14.55 -8.08
C THR A 148 -1.84 -13.10 -7.65
N SER A 149 -2.93 -12.38 -7.36
CA SER A 149 -2.88 -11.00 -6.88
C SER A 149 -2.22 -10.90 -5.51
N LEU A 150 -2.56 -11.80 -4.58
CA LEU A 150 -1.98 -11.83 -3.24
C LEU A 150 -0.49 -12.21 -3.23
N ARG A 151 -0.04 -13.09 -4.13
CA ARG A 151 1.39 -13.40 -4.30
C ARG A 151 2.19 -12.18 -4.76
N ALA A 152 1.64 -11.36 -5.66
CA ALA A 152 2.26 -10.10 -6.04
C ALA A 152 2.37 -9.15 -4.84
N VAL A 153 1.32 -9.06 -4.00
CA VAL A 153 1.37 -8.30 -2.74
C VAL A 153 2.47 -8.84 -1.82
N CYS A 154 2.59 -10.16 -1.64
CA CYS A 154 3.67 -10.76 -0.85
C CYS A 154 5.06 -10.28 -1.33
N ARG A 155 5.32 -10.30 -2.64
CA ARG A 155 6.58 -9.81 -3.20
C ARG A 155 6.83 -8.32 -2.91
N HIS A 156 5.78 -7.49 -2.98
CA HIS A 156 5.90 -6.08 -2.60
C HIS A 156 6.21 -5.87 -1.11
N LEU A 157 5.68 -6.71 -0.22
CA LEU A 157 6.00 -6.62 1.21
C LEU A 157 7.44 -7.06 1.49
N VAL A 158 7.89 -8.14 0.86
CA VAL A 158 9.27 -8.61 0.98
C VAL A 158 10.26 -7.52 0.53
N ALA A 159 9.91 -6.79 -0.53
CA ALA A 159 10.69 -5.65 -1.03
C ALA A 159 10.89 -4.51 -0.01
N LEU A 160 10.00 -4.40 0.99
CA LEU A 160 10.10 -3.36 2.02
C LEU A 160 11.15 -3.68 3.08
N HIS A 161 11.62 -4.92 3.16
CA HIS A 161 12.68 -5.29 4.09
C HIS A 161 14.01 -4.64 3.66
N PRO A 162 14.77 -4.04 4.60
CA PRO A 162 16.05 -3.41 4.28
C PRO A 162 17.13 -4.41 3.82
N ALA A 163 16.99 -5.68 4.21
CA ALA A 163 17.82 -6.78 3.74
C ALA A 163 16.94 -8.04 3.64
N PRO A 164 16.21 -8.22 2.51
CA PRO A 164 15.35 -9.39 2.36
C PRO A 164 16.20 -10.66 2.34
N ALA A 165 15.73 -11.70 3.02
CA ALA A 165 16.43 -12.99 3.01
C ALA A 165 16.48 -13.55 1.59
N ALA A 166 17.58 -14.23 1.23
CA ALA A 166 17.69 -14.92 -0.04
C ALA A 166 16.51 -15.90 -0.20
N GLY A 167 15.78 -15.80 -1.32
CA GLY A 167 14.60 -16.63 -1.59
C GLY A 167 13.30 -16.21 -0.87
N ALA A 168 13.28 -15.07 -0.16
CA ALA A 168 12.04 -14.58 0.46
C ALA A 168 10.94 -14.30 -0.59
N ALA A 169 11.29 -13.71 -1.73
CA ALA A 169 10.34 -13.48 -2.81
C ALA A 169 9.81 -14.78 -3.43
N THR A 170 10.66 -15.81 -3.57
CA THR A 170 10.23 -17.12 -4.08
C THR A 170 9.33 -17.86 -3.08
N SER A 171 9.47 -17.60 -1.78
CA SER A 171 8.60 -18.18 -0.75
C SER A 171 7.15 -17.71 -0.86
N CYS A 172 6.89 -16.59 -1.54
CA CYS A 172 5.54 -16.11 -1.83
C CYS A 172 4.79 -17.00 -2.82
N ASP A 173 5.49 -17.75 -3.67
CA ASP A 173 4.87 -18.59 -4.69
C ASP A 173 4.53 -19.99 -4.18
N THR A 174 5.17 -20.42 -3.09
CA THR A 174 4.88 -21.67 -2.39
C THR A 174 3.78 -21.46 -1.34
N ALA A 175 2.75 -22.32 -1.34
CA ALA A 175 1.85 -22.40 -0.19
C ALA A 175 2.68 -22.73 1.07
N PRO A 176 2.40 -22.11 2.23
CA PRO A 176 3.07 -22.53 3.45
C PRO A 176 2.79 -24.04 3.68
N PRO A 177 3.78 -24.79 4.20
CA PRO A 177 3.62 -26.20 4.51
C PRO A 177 2.49 -26.46 5.50
#